data_AF-C2XQA9-F1
#
_entry.id   AF-C2XQA9-F1
#
_cell.length_a   1.000
_cell.length_b   1.000
_cell.length_c   1.000
_cell.angle_alpha   90.00
_cell.angle_beta   90.00
_cell.angle_gamma   90.00
#
_symmetry.space_group_name_H-M   'P 1'
#
loop_
_entity.id
_entity.type
_entity.pdbx_description
1 polymer ?
#
loop_
_entity_poly.entity_id
_entity_poly.type
_entity_poly.pdbx_seq_one_letter_code
_entity_poly.pdbx_strand_id
1 'polypeptide(L)'
;MHQKITIDSVEYGDNCVLGRAEPHSTIVITSGDMYVGSGPVNKYGEFKIYTNDYLEEYSVIEIQLIMGGFYQGSITVKLKS
;
A
#
# COMPACT_ATOMS: atom_id res chain seq x y z
N MET A 1 -6.34 -14.88 -13.29
CA MET A 1 -6.74 -13.46 -13.16
C MET A 1 -5.78 -12.84 -12.16
N HIS A 2 -5.10 -11.75 -12.51
CA HIS A 2 -4.28 -11.01 -11.54
C HIS A 2 -5.19 -10.18 -10.63
N GLN A 3 -4.99 -10.26 -9.32
CA GLN A 3 -5.72 -9.47 -8.35
C GLN A 3 -5.19 -8.04 -8.36
N LYS A 4 -6.09 -7.08 -8.63
CA LYS A 4 -5.78 -5.65 -8.58
C LYS A 4 -5.60 -5.20 -7.13
N ILE A 5 -4.80 -4.15 -6.94
CA ILE A 5 -4.67 -3.49 -5.63
C ILE A 5 -6.03 -2.86 -5.28
N THR A 6 -6.48 -3.12 -4.06
CA THR A 6 -7.68 -2.53 -3.46
C THR A 6 -7.37 -2.14 -2.03
N ILE A 7 -7.96 -1.05 -1.56
CA ILE A 7 -7.72 -0.51 -0.22
C ILE A 7 -8.97 -0.73 0.59
N ASP A 8 -8.81 -1.44 1.70
CA ASP A 8 -9.88 -1.75 2.63
C ASP A 8 -10.00 -0.63 3.67
N SER A 9 -8.88 -0.07 4.14
CA SER A 9 -8.85 1.05 5.10
C SER A 9 -7.53 1.81 5.03
N VAL A 10 -7.62 3.15 4.94
CA VAL A 10 -6.54 4.09 5.21
C VAL A 10 -7.12 5.49 5.41
N GLU A 11 -6.87 6.08 6.57
CA GLU A 11 -7.31 7.42 6.91
C GLU A 11 -6.12 8.27 7.41
N TYR A 12 -6.33 9.58 7.55
CA TYR A 12 -5.32 10.44 8.16
C TYR A 12 -5.18 10.06 9.65
N GLY A 13 -3.96 10.14 10.19
CA GLY A 13 -3.68 9.70 11.55
C GLY A 13 -3.61 8.19 11.74
N ASP A 14 -3.83 7.39 10.68
CA ASP A 14 -3.49 5.98 10.71
C ASP A 14 -1.97 5.78 10.65
N ASN A 15 -1.51 4.69 11.26
CA ASN A 15 -0.14 4.21 11.18
C ASN A 15 -0.01 2.93 10.34
N CYS A 16 -1.07 2.57 9.60
CA CYS A 16 -1.05 1.42 8.72
C CYS A 16 -2.04 1.55 7.55
N VAL A 17 -1.76 0.82 6.48
CA VAL A 17 -2.63 0.69 5.30
C VAL A 17 -3.10 -0.76 5.22
N LEU A 18 -4.41 -0.95 5.13
CA LEU A 18 -5.05 -2.25 4.95
C LEU A 18 -5.59 -2.37 3.52
N GLY A 19 -5.38 -3.54 2.92
CA GLY A 19 -5.93 -3.78 1.59
C GLY A 19 -5.65 -5.17 1.07
N ARG A 20 -5.95 -5.33 -0.23
CA ARG A 20 -5.78 -6.59 -0.94
C ARG A 20 -5.05 -6.42 -2.25
N ALA A 21 -4.25 -7.42 -2.61
CA ALA A 21 -3.52 -7.50 -3.86
C ALA A 21 -3.15 -8.97 -4.17
N GLU A 22 -2.35 -9.19 -5.22
CA GLU A 22 -1.91 -10.54 -5.61
C GLU A 22 -1.23 -11.29 -4.45
N PRO A 23 -1.66 -12.51 -4.08
CA PRO A 23 -1.01 -13.29 -3.03
C PRO A 23 0.48 -13.49 -3.26
N HIS A 24 1.28 -13.51 -2.18
CA HIS A 24 2.74 -13.69 -2.20
C HIS A 24 3.53 -12.60 -2.91
N SER A 25 2.89 -11.50 -3.31
CA SER A 25 3.57 -10.29 -3.77
C SER A 25 4.03 -9.43 -2.57
N THR A 26 4.71 -8.33 -2.88
CA THR A 26 5.12 -7.31 -1.92
C THR A 26 4.47 -5.98 -2.27
N ILE A 27 3.91 -5.30 -1.28
CA ILE A 27 3.46 -3.92 -1.38
C ILE A 27 4.59 -2.99 -0.94
N VAL A 28 4.81 -1.92 -1.70
CA VAL A 28 5.66 -0.80 -1.34
C VAL A 28 4.81 0.47 -1.37
N ILE A 29 4.90 1.28 -0.31
CA ILE A 29 4.16 2.53 -0.17
C ILE A 29 5.15 3.68 -0.15
N THR A 30 4.91 4.67 -0.99
CA THR A 30 5.67 5.92 -1.04
C THR A 30 4.74 7.13 -0.94
N SER A 31 5.28 8.28 -0.55
CA SER A 31 4.61 9.59 -0.63
C SER A 31 5.55 10.51 -1.40
N GLY A 32 5.26 10.75 -2.68
CA GLY A 32 6.25 11.29 -3.61
C GLY A 32 7.50 10.40 -3.67
N ASP A 33 8.67 10.99 -3.47
CA ASP A 33 9.96 10.28 -3.46
C ASP A 33 10.31 9.63 -2.10
N MET A 34 9.46 9.80 -1.09
CA MET A 34 9.73 9.31 0.26
C MET A 34 9.15 7.91 0.48
N TYR A 35 9.98 6.98 0.99
CA TYR A 35 9.53 5.66 1.41
C TYR A 35 8.70 5.73 2.69
N VAL A 36 7.51 5.15 2.66
CA VAL A 36 6.54 5.15 3.78
C VAL A 36 6.50 3.79 4.47
N GLY A 37 6.54 2.69 3.71
CA GLY A 37 6.45 1.34 4.27
C GLY A 37 6.42 0.25 3.21
N SER A 38 6.63 -1.00 3.60
CA SER A 38 6.49 -2.15 2.70
C SER A 38 6.20 -3.43 3.48
N GLY A 39 5.68 -4.42 2.78
CA GLY A 39 5.46 -5.75 3.36
C GLY A 39 4.77 -6.73 2.43
N PRO A 40 4.74 -8.02 2.82
CA PRO A 40 4.21 -9.08 1.97
C PRO A 40 2.68 -9.10 1.99
N VAL A 41 2.12 -9.53 0.86
CA VAL A 41 0.71 -9.93 0.75
C VAL A 41 0.59 -11.40 1.14
N ASN A 42 -0.31 -11.71 2.05
CA ASN A 42 -0.50 -13.07 2.54
C ASN A 42 -1.11 -14.00 1.47
N LYS A 43 -1.22 -15.30 1.77
CA LYS A 43 -1.80 -16.31 0.85
C LYS A 43 -3.28 -16.08 0.51
N TYR A 44 -3.97 -15.24 1.27
CA TYR A 44 -5.38 -14.86 1.06
C TYR A 44 -5.52 -13.55 0.27
N GLY A 45 -4.40 -12.96 -0.16
CA GLY A 45 -4.38 -11.71 -0.90
C GLY A 45 -4.53 -10.47 -0.02
N GLU A 46 -4.35 -10.58 1.31
CA GLU A 46 -4.52 -9.46 2.24
C GLU A 46 -3.15 -8.94 2.70
N PHE A 47 -3.05 -7.63 2.90
CA PHE A 47 -1.88 -6.98 3.46
C PHE A 47 -2.25 -5.99 4.56
N LYS A 48 -1.31 -5.82 5.49
CA LYS A 48 -1.29 -4.75 6.50
C LYS A 48 0.12 -4.18 6.54
N ILE A 49 0.28 -2.98 5.99
CA ILE A 49 1.58 -2.31 5.95
C ILE A 49 1.59 -1.23 7.03
N TYR A 50 2.48 -1.36 8.01
CA TYR A 50 2.74 -0.27 8.95
C TYR A 50 3.56 0.81 8.26
N THR A 51 3.18 2.06 8.48
CA THR A 51 3.87 3.23 7.97
C THR A 51 4.95 3.66 8.97
N ASN A 52 6.04 4.25 8.47
CA ASN A 52 7.16 4.71 9.30
C ASN A 52 6.73 5.79 10.31
N ASP A 53 5.69 6.55 9.99
CA ASP A 53 5.05 7.54 10.86
C ASP A 53 3.54 7.63 10.53
N TYR A 54 2.80 8.43 11.29
CA TYR A 54 1.40 8.73 11.02
C TYR A 54 1.22 9.40 9.65
N LEU A 55 0.17 8.99 8.95
CA LEU A 55 -0.18 9.60 7.67
C LEU A 55 -0.82 10.98 7.90
N GLU A 56 -0.19 12.03 7.39
CA GLU A 56 -0.68 13.41 7.51
C GLU A 56 -1.94 13.65 6.66
N GLU A 57 -2.76 14.62 7.07
CA GLU A 57 -3.91 15.09 6.27
C GLU A 57 -3.44 15.53 4.87
N TYR A 58 -4.22 15.20 3.84
CA TYR A 58 -3.91 15.46 2.43
C TYR A 58 -2.69 14.75 1.84
N SER A 59 -2.05 13.83 2.57
CA SER A 59 -0.98 12.99 2.00
C SER A 59 -1.47 12.28 0.74
N VAL A 60 -0.60 12.23 -0.26
CA VAL A 60 -0.82 11.47 -1.49
C VAL A 60 0.17 10.33 -1.48
N ILE A 61 -0.32 9.12 -1.24
CA ILE A 61 0.50 7.91 -1.23
C ILE A 61 0.34 7.14 -2.53
N GLU A 62 1.45 6.60 -3.02
CA GLU A 62 1.47 5.62 -4.10
C GLU A 62 1.70 4.23 -3.50
N ILE A 63 0.85 3.28 -3.89
CA ILE A 63 0.90 1.90 -3.42
C ILE A 63 1.25 1.03 -4.61
N GLN A 64 2.46 0.48 -4.59
CA GLN A 64 3.08 -0.27 -5.67
C GLN A 64 3.07 -1.77 -5.37
N LEU A 65 2.73 -2.57 -6.39
CA LEU A 65 2.75 -4.03 -6.35
C LEU A 65 4.03 -4.55 -6.99
N ILE A 66 4.83 -5.28 -6.23
CA ILE A 66 6.08 -5.91 -6.68
C ILE A 66 5.92 -7.43 -6.60
N MET A 67 6.14 -8.14 -7.70
CA MET A 67 6.06 -9.61 -7.77
C MET A 67 7.32 -10.16 -8.43
N GLY A 68 7.99 -11.10 -7.77
CA GLY A 68 9.26 -11.66 -8.27
C GLY A 68 10.37 -10.63 -8.46
N GLY A 69 10.31 -9.50 -7.75
CA GLY A 69 11.25 -8.38 -7.90
C GLY A 69 10.90 -7.39 -9.02
N PHE A 70 9.80 -7.61 -9.74
CA PHE A 70 9.37 -6.73 -10.83
C PHE A 70 8.10 -5.96 -10.47
N TYR A 71 8.10 -4.68 -10.82
CA TYR A 71 6.92 -3.81 -10.73
C TYR A 71 5.79 -4.36 -11.60
N GLN A 72 4.59 -4.47 -11.01
CA GLN A 72 3.39 -4.96 -11.67
C GLN A 72 2.35 -3.85 -11.91
N GLY A 73 2.37 -2.80 -11.08
CA GLY A 73 1.42 -1.71 -11.14
C GLY A 73 1.34 -0.94 -9.82
N SER A 74 0.63 0.19 -9.85
CA SER A 74 0.39 0.99 -8.67
C SER A 74 -1.00 1.63 -8.69
N ILE A 75 -1.42 2.10 -7.52
CA ILE A 75 -2.56 3.00 -7.35
C ILE A 75 -2.12 4.20 -6.52
N THR A 76 -2.75 5.34 -6.75
CA THR A 76 -2.56 6.55 -5.94
C THR A 76 -3.77 6.76 -5.05
N VAL A 77 -3.52 6.96 -3.75
CA VAL A 77 -4.55 7.28 -2.76
C VAL A 77 -4.26 8.66 -2.21
N LYS A 78 -5.24 9.55 -2.30
CA LYS A 78 -5.20 10.85 -1.64
C LYS A 78 -6.02 10.78 -0.37
N LEU A 79 -5.37 10.97 0.77
CA LEU A 79 -6.04 11.06 2.06
C LEU A 79 -6.86 12.35 2.11
N LYS A 80 -8.03 12.26 2.71
CA LYS A 80 -8.93 13.38 2.96
C LYS A 80 -9.26 13.40 4.45
N SER A 81 -9.55 14.57 4.98
CA SER A 81 -10.21 14.71 6.28
C SER A 81 -11.67 14.29 6.24
#